data_AF-A0AAJ0J0G8-F1
#
_entry.id   AF-A0AAJ0J0G8-F1
#
_cell.length_a   1.000
_cell.length_b   1.000
_cell.length_c   1.000
_cell.angle_alpha   90.00
_cell.angle_beta   90.00
_cell.angle_gamma   90.00
#
_symmetry.space_group_name_H-M   'P 1'
#
loop_
_entity.id
_entity.type
_entity.pdbx_description
1 polymer ?
#
loop_
_entity_poly.entity_id
_entity_poly.type
_entity_poly.pdbx_seq_one_letter_code
_entity_poly.pdbx_strand_id
1 'polypeptide(L)'
;MSELILYTSEDGKSRIQLRAEGQTVWLTQAQMAELFDVTTDTISLHLKNLFSDKELEPERTTEESSVVQREGAREVRRPVTLYNLDAILAVGYRVRSKRGVQFRRWASTALKEYLLKGFVMDDERLKNPDGRPDHFDEMLARIRDIRASEKRFYQKVRELFALSVDYDKTDRATQVFFATVQNQLLYAVTRQTAAELIMARANPDDPHFGLRAWSGGRVRKQDILIAKNYLSIDEIDTLNRLVTIFLETAELRAKNRQEIPMRFWMENVGQIISSNDFPLLATAGSVSHARMETETNARYFAFDEQRKQQEAQAADAADASELAAIENKIKRRLKP
;
A
#
# COMPACT_ATOMS: atom_id res chain seq x y z
N MET A 1 25.90 4.89 10.20
CA MET A 1 26.10 6.08 9.33
C MET A 1 24.84 6.89 9.44
N SER A 2 24.93 8.14 9.89
CA SER A 2 23.79 9.04 10.06
C SER A 2 23.27 9.48 8.70
N GLU A 3 22.02 9.12 8.38
CA GLU A 3 21.34 9.54 7.16
C GLU A 3 21.01 11.04 7.28
N LEU A 4 21.51 11.84 6.34
CA LEU A 4 21.47 13.30 6.43
C LEU A 4 20.52 13.85 5.35
N ILE A 5 19.32 14.27 5.74
CA ILE A 5 18.36 14.88 4.81
C ILE A 5 18.61 16.39 4.80
N LEU A 6 18.79 16.98 3.62
CA LEU A 6 19.02 18.41 3.48
C LEU A 6 17.73 19.10 3.06
N TYR A 7 17.18 19.96 3.91
CA TYR A 7 16.15 20.92 3.48
C TYR A 7 16.84 22.18 2.96
N THR A 8 16.51 22.57 1.73
CA THR A 8 16.94 23.83 1.12
C THR A 8 15.69 24.69 0.96
N SER A 9 15.66 25.86 1.59
CA SER A 9 14.58 26.81 1.31
C SER A 9 14.72 27.41 -0.09
N GLU A 10 13.63 27.96 -0.65
CA GLU A 10 13.57 28.49 -2.04
C GLU A 10 14.69 29.47 -2.42
N ASP A 11 15.29 30.17 -1.46
CA ASP A 11 16.38 31.14 -1.65
C ASP A 11 17.79 30.52 -1.46
N GLY A 12 17.90 29.22 -1.22
CA GLY A 12 19.19 28.50 -1.09
C GLY A 12 19.97 28.79 0.20
N LYS A 13 19.46 29.63 1.10
CA LYS A 13 20.20 30.17 2.25
C LYS A 13 20.16 29.29 3.49
N SER A 14 19.05 28.61 3.75
CA SER A 14 18.92 27.74 4.91
C SER A 14 19.21 26.31 4.48
N ARG A 15 20.32 25.74 4.98
CA ARG A 15 20.72 24.35 4.80
C ARG A 15 20.66 23.66 6.15
N ILE A 16 19.60 22.91 6.42
CA ILE A 16 19.51 22.17 7.67
C ILE A 16 19.80 20.71 7.40
N GLN A 17 20.79 20.22 8.15
CA GLN A 17 21.17 18.83 8.20
C GLN A 17 20.21 18.12 9.15
N LEU A 18 19.21 17.45 8.59
CA LEU A 18 18.26 16.65 9.33
C LEU A 18 18.91 15.29 9.59
N ARG A 19 19.05 14.92 10.87
CA ARG A 19 19.47 13.59 11.26
C ARG A 19 18.26 12.66 11.10
N ALA A 20 18.29 11.82 10.06
CA ALA A 20 17.36 10.73 9.91
C ALA A 20 17.87 9.54 10.72
N GLU A 21 17.13 9.19 11.77
CA GLU A 21 17.41 8.04 12.62
C GLU A 21 16.05 7.38 12.91
N GLY A 22 15.90 6.11 12.53
CA GLY A 22 14.64 5.38 12.70
C GLY A 22 13.48 5.90 11.85
N GLN A 23 13.72 6.23 10.57
CA GLN A 23 12.72 6.72 9.59
C GLN A 23 12.07 8.08 9.90
N THR A 24 12.52 8.80 10.93
CA THR A 24 12.02 10.14 11.24
C THR A 24 13.16 11.14 11.35
N VAL A 25 12.79 12.42 11.32
CA VAL A 25 13.71 13.55 11.39
C VAL A 25 13.67 14.13 12.79
N TRP A 26 14.85 14.37 13.37
CA TRP A 26 15.00 14.98 14.68
C TRP A 26 15.70 16.33 14.61
N LEU A 27 15.12 17.35 15.27
CA LEU A 27 15.70 18.68 15.42
C LEU A 27 15.67 19.16 16.87
N THR A 28 16.71 19.89 17.27
CA THR A 28 16.70 20.69 18.50
C THR A 28 15.83 21.94 18.33
N GLN A 29 15.40 22.55 19.44
CA GLN A 29 14.68 23.84 19.38
C GLN A 29 15.47 24.94 18.65
N ALA A 30 16.81 24.94 18.79
CA ALA A 30 17.69 25.87 18.11
C ALA A 30 17.69 25.68 16.59
N GLN A 31 17.73 24.43 16.12
CA GLN A 31 17.64 24.14 14.69
C GLN A 31 16.25 24.44 14.11
N MET A 32 15.18 24.23 14.88
CA MET A 32 13.83 24.65 14.48
C MET A 32 13.69 26.18 14.39
N ALA A 33 14.33 26.90 15.32
CA ALA A 33 14.38 28.36 15.30
C ALA A 33 15.10 28.87 14.03
N GLU A 34 16.21 28.25 13.64
CA GLU A 34 16.91 28.52 12.39
C GLU A 34 16.07 28.15 11.15
N LEU A 35 15.39 27.00 11.16
CA LEU A 35 14.54 26.53 10.06
C LEU A 35 13.44 27.53 9.73
N PHE A 36 12.76 28.01 10.77
CA PHE A 36 11.61 28.89 10.64
C PHE A 36 11.95 30.37 10.79
N ASP A 37 13.23 30.74 10.90
CA ASP A 37 13.68 32.13 11.04
C ASP A 37 12.94 32.87 12.17
N VAL A 38 12.97 32.28 13.37
CA VAL A 38 12.37 32.82 14.60
C VAL A 38 13.29 32.60 15.80
N THR A 39 12.95 33.15 16.95
CA THR A 39 13.68 32.91 18.20
C THR A 39 13.37 31.53 18.79
N THR A 40 14.30 30.97 19.54
CA THR A 40 14.09 29.74 20.32
C THR A 40 12.95 29.86 21.32
N ASP A 41 12.75 31.05 21.88
CA ASP A 41 11.62 31.34 22.79
C ASP A 41 10.26 31.19 22.08
N THR A 42 10.19 31.58 20.81
CA THR A 42 8.98 31.41 19.98
C THR A 42 8.69 29.94 19.76
N ILE A 43 9.71 29.14 19.47
CA ILE A 43 9.59 27.68 19.32
C ILE A 43 9.11 27.05 20.65
N SER A 44 9.73 27.44 21.77
CA SER A 44 9.36 26.96 23.12
C SER A 44 7.90 27.26 23.46
N LEU A 45 7.44 28.48 23.15
CA LEU A 45 6.04 28.86 23.36
C LEU A 45 5.09 27.99 22.54
N HIS A 46 5.38 27.77 21.25
CA HIS A 46 4.55 26.93 20.40
C HIS A 46 4.50 25.47 20.85
N LEU A 47 5.64 24.89 21.22
CA LEU A 47 5.72 23.53 21.75
C LEU A 47 4.93 23.40 23.06
N LYS A 48 5.09 24.34 23.99
CA LYS A 48 4.33 24.36 25.24
C LYS A 48 2.82 24.35 25.00
N ASN A 49 2.36 25.19 24.06
CA ASN A 49 0.94 25.22 23.71
C ASN A 49 0.49 23.93 23.04
N LEU A 50 1.28 23.36 22.11
CA LEU A 50 0.96 22.09 21.45
C LEU A 50 0.76 20.94 22.44
N PHE A 51 1.60 20.85 23.48
CA PHE A 51 1.47 19.86 24.54
C PHE A 51 0.29 20.15 25.46
N SER A 52 0.06 21.42 25.81
CA SER A 52 -1.09 21.83 26.64
C SER A 52 -2.42 21.56 25.96
N ASP A 53 -2.49 21.78 24.64
CA ASP A 53 -3.67 21.55 23.81
C ASP A 53 -3.89 20.05 23.51
N LYS A 54 -2.95 19.18 23.91
CA LYS A 54 -2.90 17.75 23.59
C LYS A 54 -2.90 17.45 22.09
N GLU A 55 -2.38 18.37 21.28
CA GLU A 55 -2.10 18.12 19.86
C GLU A 55 -0.88 17.22 19.67
N LEU A 56 0.06 17.26 20.63
CA LEU A 56 1.24 16.39 20.67
C LEU A 56 1.37 15.75 22.06
N GLU A 57 1.89 14.53 22.09
CA GLU A 57 2.28 13.82 23.32
C GLU A 57 3.81 13.92 23.49
N PRO A 58 4.33 14.52 24.58
CA PRO A 58 5.77 14.68 24.80
C PRO A 58 6.54 13.36 24.70
N GLU A 59 6.00 12.28 25.24
CA GLU A 59 6.65 10.96 25.30
C GLU A 59 6.83 10.33 23.92
N ARG A 60 6.05 10.75 22.92
CA ARG A 60 6.11 10.23 21.54
C ARG A 60 6.85 11.15 20.57
N THR A 61 7.05 12.41 20.96
CA THR A 61 7.56 13.46 20.07
C THR A 61 8.88 14.04 20.52
N THR A 62 9.37 13.65 21.70
CA THR A 62 10.65 14.09 22.25
C THR A 62 11.60 12.92 22.52
N GLU A 63 12.90 13.15 22.33
CA GLU A 63 13.97 12.24 22.72
C GLU A 63 15.08 13.02 23.43
N GLU A 64 15.60 12.50 24.54
CA GLU A 64 16.71 13.12 25.26
C GLU A 64 18.04 12.67 24.66
N SER A 65 18.80 13.61 24.09
CA SER A 65 20.14 13.36 23.56
C SER A 65 21.20 14.09 24.37
N SER A 66 22.42 13.54 24.42
CA SER A 66 23.56 14.21 25.05
C SER A 66 24.48 14.76 23.97
N VAL A 67 24.48 16.08 23.79
CA VAL A 67 25.42 16.74 22.88
C VAL A 67 26.64 17.20 23.66
N VAL A 68 27.84 16.86 23.18
CA VAL A 68 29.11 17.38 23.71
C VAL A 68 29.34 18.76 23.11
N GLN A 69 29.35 19.79 23.95
CA GLN A 69 29.62 21.16 23.54
C GLN A 69 30.97 21.60 24.12
N ARG A 70 31.77 22.30 23.31
CA ARG A 70 33.10 22.78 23.74
C ARG A 70 32.98 24.23 24.23
N GLU A 71 33.06 24.42 25.54
CA GLU A 71 33.06 25.75 26.18
C GLU A 71 34.52 26.10 26.57
N GLY A 72 35.17 26.94 25.76
CA GLY A 72 36.59 27.26 25.92
C GLY A 72 37.48 26.02 25.72
N ALA A 73 38.22 25.62 26.75
CA ALA A 73 39.08 24.41 26.73
C ALA A 73 38.37 23.14 27.23
N ARG A 74 37.11 23.21 27.69
CA ARG A 74 36.40 22.09 28.33
C ARG A 74 35.31 21.54 27.42
N GLU A 75 35.17 20.21 27.40
CA GLU A 75 34.00 19.53 26.85
C GLU A 75 32.94 19.36 27.93
N VAL A 76 31.76 19.93 27.70
CA VAL A 76 30.61 19.86 28.59
C VAL A 76 29.49 19.10 27.89
N ARG A 77 28.99 18.04 28.50
CA ARG A 77 27.80 17.32 28.03
C ARG A 77 26.57 17.97 28.63
N ARG A 78 25.67 18.47 27.78
CA ARG A 78 24.35 18.95 28.22
C ARG A 78 23.27 18.01 27.66
N PRO A 79 22.24 17.68 28.46
CA PRO A 79 21.04 17.07 27.93
C PRO A 79 20.36 18.08 26.99
N VAL A 80 20.00 17.61 25.81
CA VAL A 80 19.30 18.39 24.79
C VAL A 80 18.12 17.55 24.30
N THR A 81 16.93 18.12 24.42
CA THR A 81 15.72 17.52 23.89
C THR A 81 15.67 17.68 22.38
N LEU A 82 15.50 16.56 21.67
CA LEU A 82 15.23 16.47 20.24
C LEU A 82 13.73 16.35 20.01
N TYR A 83 13.24 16.97 18.94
CA TYR A 83 11.84 16.96 18.53
C TYR A 83 11.71 16.27 17.18
N ASN A 84 10.76 15.35 17.08
CA ASN A 84 10.53 14.55 15.87
C ASN A 84 9.83 15.36 14.75
N LEU A 85 9.61 14.72 13.61
CA LEU A 85 8.94 15.34 12.46
C LEU A 85 7.54 15.90 12.78
N ASP A 86 6.74 15.22 13.59
CA ASP A 86 5.39 15.68 13.94
C ASP A 86 5.43 17.02 14.69
N ALA A 87 6.34 17.15 15.66
CA ALA A 87 6.56 18.40 16.38
C ALA A 87 7.08 19.51 15.46
N ILE A 88 8.01 19.18 14.56
CA ILE A 88 8.55 20.15 13.58
C ILE A 88 7.45 20.69 12.66
N LEU A 89 6.62 19.80 12.10
CA LEU A 89 5.50 20.18 11.23
C LEU A 89 4.47 21.03 11.99
N ALA A 90 4.06 20.60 13.18
CA ALA A 90 3.07 21.30 14.00
C ALA A 90 3.51 22.73 14.36
N VAL A 91 4.78 22.90 14.75
CA VAL A 91 5.35 24.24 14.98
C VAL A 91 5.39 25.04 13.67
N GLY A 92 5.80 24.45 12.55
CA GLY A 92 5.82 25.11 11.24
C GLY A 92 4.48 25.71 10.82
N TYR A 93 3.36 25.04 11.15
CA TYR A 93 2.03 25.58 10.92
C TYR A 93 1.70 26.80 11.80
N ARG A 94 2.20 26.85 13.04
CA ARG A 94 1.90 27.90 14.03
C ARG A 94 2.81 29.13 13.93
N VAL A 95 4.03 28.98 13.41
CA VAL A 95 5.03 30.07 13.36
C VAL A 95 4.62 31.19 12.40
N ARG A 96 4.75 32.44 12.88
CA ARG A 96 4.46 33.67 12.12
C ARG A 96 5.73 34.33 11.59
N SER A 97 6.41 33.67 10.65
CA SER A 97 7.59 34.20 9.94
C SER A 97 7.44 34.08 8.42
N LYS A 98 8.35 34.70 7.65
CA LYS A 98 8.41 34.52 6.19
C LYS A 98 8.59 33.04 5.82
N ARG A 99 9.48 32.33 6.54
CA ARG A 99 9.70 30.89 6.39
C ARG A 99 8.45 30.07 6.76
N GLY A 100 7.76 30.41 7.84
CA GLY A 100 6.50 29.76 8.21
C GLY A 100 5.40 29.95 7.17
N VAL A 101 5.33 31.13 6.53
CA VAL A 101 4.41 31.37 5.40
C VAL A 101 4.78 30.51 4.18
N GLN A 102 6.07 30.44 3.82
CA GLN A 102 6.54 29.56 2.74
C GLN A 102 6.22 28.09 3.01
N PHE A 103 6.52 27.62 4.22
CA PHE A 103 6.21 26.26 4.66
C PHE A 103 4.71 25.94 4.54
N ARG A 104 3.83 26.82 5.02
CA ARG A 104 2.37 26.60 4.91
C ARG A 104 1.88 26.62 3.46
N ARG A 105 2.46 27.44 2.58
CA ARG A 105 2.14 27.44 1.15
C ARG A 105 2.55 26.12 0.51
N TRP A 106 3.78 25.67 0.75
CA TRP A 106 4.27 24.38 0.28
C TRP A 106 3.38 23.23 0.76
N ALA A 107 3.08 23.16 2.06
CA ALA A 107 2.25 22.10 2.63
C ALA A 107 0.81 22.14 2.10
N SER A 108 0.24 23.33 1.92
CA SER A 108 -1.08 23.50 1.29
C SER A 108 -1.11 23.02 -0.16
N THR A 109 -0.04 23.27 -0.92
CA THR A 109 0.09 22.79 -2.30
C THR A 109 0.16 21.26 -2.33
N ALA A 110 1.00 20.65 -1.50
CA ALA A 110 1.11 19.19 -1.39
C ALA A 110 -0.23 18.55 -0.98
N LEU A 111 -0.91 19.10 0.03
CA LEU A 111 -2.21 18.61 0.47
C LEU A 111 -3.29 18.77 -0.61
N LYS A 112 -3.33 19.91 -1.30
CA LYS A 112 -4.27 20.16 -2.39
C LYS A 112 -4.03 19.18 -3.54
N GLU A 113 -2.78 18.93 -3.90
CA GLU A 113 -2.43 17.96 -4.93
C GLU A 113 -2.88 16.55 -4.56
N TYR A 114 -2.61 16.13 -3.32
CA TYR A 114 -3.07 14.85 -2.81
C TYR A 114 -4.61 14.73 -2.84
N LEU A 115 -5.34 15.76 -2.42
CA LEU A 115 -6.81 15.76 -2.43
C LEU A 115 -7.41 15.74 -3.85
N LEU A 116 -6.72 16.31 -4.85
CA LEU A 116 -7.20 16.34 -6.24
C LEU A 116 -6.79 15.10 -7.05
N LYS A 117 -5.54 14.64 -6.89
CA LYS A 117 -4.94 13.57 -7.71
C LYS A 117 -4.88 12.21 -7.00
N GLY A 118 -4.90 12.21 -5.67
CA GLY A 118 -4.70 11.01 -4.83
C GLY A 118 -3.23 10.68 -4.54
N PHE A 119 -2.27 11.51 -4.96
CA PHE A 119 -0.84 11.33 -4.68
C PHE A 119 -0.10 12.68 -4.65
N VAL A 120 1.08 12.70 -4.02
CA VAL A 120 2.06 13.80 -4.07
C VAL A 120 3.44 13.19 -4.36
N MET A 121 4.25 13.86 -5.17
CA MET A 121 5.56 13.35 -5.58
C MET A 121 6.59 14.49 -5.61
N ASP A 122 7.81 14.18 -5.20
CA ASP A 122 8.98 15.03 -5.37
C ASP A 122 9.84 14.45 -6.50
N ASP A 123 9.48 14.76 -7.75
CA ASP A 123 10.10 14.18 -8.95
C ASP A 123 11.62 14.41 -9.00
N GLU A 124 12.09 15.59 -8.60
CA GLU A 124 13.51 15.93 -8.66
C GLU A 124 14.32 15.14 -7.64
N ARG A 125 13.78 14.94 -6.43
CA ARG A 125 14.41 14.06 -5.42
C ARG A 125 14.40 12.60 -5.84
N LEU A 126 13.35 12.13 -6.51
CA LEU A 126 13.28 10.75 -7.00
C LEU A 126 14.21 10.50 -8.20
N LYS A 127 14.45 11.51 -9.05
CA LYS A 127 15.44 11.43 -10.13
C LYS A 127 16.88 11.52 -9.61
N ASN A 128 17.10 12.38 -8.62
CA ASN A 128 18.41 12.69 -8.07
C ASN A 128 18.41 12.51 -6.55
N PRO A 129 18.60 11.26 -6.05
CA PRO A 129 18.53 10.98 -4.61
C PRO A 129 19.71 11.58 -3.81
N ASP A 130 20.74 12.12 -4.46
CA ASP A 130 21.92 12.75 -3.84
C ASP A 130 22.60 11.89 -2.76
N GLY A 131 22.59 10.56 -2.94
CA GLY A 131 23.16 9.60 -1.98
C GLY A 131 22.31 9.34 -0.73
N ARG A 132 21.07 9.85 -0.69
CA ARG A 132 20.09 9.56 0.37
C ARG A 132 19.37 8.24 0.05
N PRO A 133 18.98 7.45 1.06
CA PRO A 133 18.00 6.40 0.86
C PRO A 133 16.72 7.02 0.28
N ASP A 134 16.22 6.43 -0.79
CA ASP A 134 14.93 6.79 -1.38
C ASP A 134 13.95 5.61 -1.25
N HIS A 135 12.68 5.91 -1.50
CA HIS A 135 11.59 4.94 -1.48
C HIS A 135 11.11 4.64 -2.91
N PHE A 136 12.00 4.76 -3.91
CA PHE A 136 11.60 4.63 -5.31
C PHE A 136 11.11 3.21 -5.62
N ASP A 137 11.81 2.19 -5.16
CA ASP A 137 11.40 0.78 -5.33
C ASP A 137 10.07 0.45 -4.63
N GLU A 138 9.87 1.01 -3.43
CA GLU A 138 8.61 0.89 -2.69
C GLU A 138 7.46 1.55 -3.47
N MET A 139 7.69 2.75 -4.02
CA MET A 139 6.73 3.45 -4.86
C MET A 139 6.37 2.65 -6.10
N LEU A 140 7.37 2.07 -6.80
CA LEU A 140 7.15 1.19 -7.94
C LEU A 140 6.37 -0.07 -7.56
N ALA A 141 6.61 -0.66 -6.38
CA ALA A 141 5.84 -1.79 -5.88
C ALA A 141 4.36 -1.40 -5.64
N ARG A 142 4.09 -0.24 -5.02
CA ARG A 142 2.72 0.26 -4.83
C ARG A 142 2.02 0.56 -6.15
N ILE A 143 2.70 1.18 -7.11
CA ILE A 143 2.14 1.43 -8.46
C ILE A 143 1.81 0.11 -9.15
N ARG A 144 2.69 -0.89 -9.06
CA ARG A 144 2.43 -2.23 -9.60
C ARG A 144 1.21 -2.88 -8.96
N ASP A 145 1.06 -2.80 -7.65
CA ASP A 145 -0.12 -3.34 -6.95
C ASP A 145 -1.42 -2.60 -7.32
N ILE A 146 -1.37 -1.26 -7.45
CA ILE A 146 -2.51 -0.47 -7.95
C ILE A 146 -2.88 -0.88 -9.38
N ARG A 147 -1.90 -1.08 -10.26
CA ARG A 147 -2.12 -1.60 -11.63
C ARG A 147 -2.67 -3.03 -11.61
N ALA A 148 -2.24 -3.85 -10.64
CA ALA A 148 -2.67 -5.23 -10.45
C ALA A 148 -4.09 -5.38 -9.92
N SER A 149 -4.69 -4.32 -9.36
CA SER A 149 -6.11 -4.33 -9.01
C SER A 149 -6.92 -4.79 -10.22
N GLU A 150 -7.61 -5.92 -10.10
CA GLU A 150 -8.27 -6.64 -11.20
C GLU A 150 -9.17 -5.71 -12.03
N LYS A 151 -9.83 -4.76 -11.36
CA LYS A 151 -10.63 -3.72 -11.98
C LYS A 151 -9.80 -2.82 -12.90
N ARG A 152 -8.64 -2.32 -12.47
CA ARG A 152 -7.77 -1.45 -13.29
C ARG A 152 -7.02 -2.25 -14.35
N PHE A 153 -6.59 -3.47 -14.05
CA PHE A 153 -5.94 -4.38 -14.98
C PHE A 153 -6.85 -4.68 -16.19
N TYR A 154 -8.02 -5.29 -15.95
CA TYR A 154 -8.94 -5.63 -17.03
C TYR A 154 -9.54 -4.39 -17.68
N GLN A 155 -9.72 -3.28 -16.95
CA GLN A 155 -10.08 -2.01 -17.59
C GLN A 155 -9.02 -1.56 -18.56
N LYS A 156 -7.74 -1.56 -18.19
CA LYS A 156 -6.69 -1.03 -19.06
C LYS A 156 -6.43 -1.91 -20.26
N VAL A 157 -6.41 -3.22 -20.03
CA VAL A 157 -6.33 -4.23 -21.08
C VAL A 157 -7.55 -4.13 -22.02
N ARG A 158 -8.77 -3.95 -21.49
CA ARG A 158 -9.98 -3.74 -22.31
C ARG A 158 -9.99 -2.40 -23.04
N GLU A 159 -9.53 -1.32 -22.43
CA GLU A 159 -9.36 0.00 -23.07
C GLU A 159 -8.41 -0.12 -24.26
N LEU A 160 -7.29 -0.81 -24.06
CA LEU A 160 -6.31 -1.06 -25.10
C LEU A 160 -6.88 -1.93 -26.23
N PHE A 161 -7.63 -2.99 -25.89
CA PHE A 161 -8.28 -3.80 -26.91
C PHE A 161 -9.39 -3.07 -27.64
N ALA A 162 -10.08 -2.14 -27.00
CA ALA A 162 -11.05 -1.27 -27.66
C ALA A 162 -10.41 -0.35 -28.72
N LEU A 163 -9.07 -0.20 -28.73
CA LEU A 163 -8.32 0.47 -29.80
C LEU A 163 -8.00 -0.47 -30.97
N SER A 164 -8.27 -1.77 -30.85
CA SER A 164 -8.02 -2.74 -31.92
C SER A 164 -9.02 -2.52 -33.05
N VAL A 165 -8.54 -2.59 -34.29
CA VAL A 165 -9.34 -2.28 -35.49
C VAL A 165 -10.52 -3.25 -35.65
N ASP A 166 -10.37 -4.47 -35.17
CA ASP A 166 -11.32 -5.59 -35.25
C ASP A 166 -12.07 -5.86 -33.93
N TYR A 167 -12.04 -4.93 -32.97
CA TYR A 167 -12.71 -5.11 -31.69
C TYR A 167 -14.23 -4.91 -31.77
N ASP A 168 -14.99 -5.94 -31.39
CA ASP A 168 -16.42 -5.85 -31.11
C ASP A 168 -16.72 -6.38 -29.70
N LYS A 169 -17.31 -5.52 -28.85
CA LYS A 169 -17.67 -5.82 -27.46
C LYS A 169 -18.78 -6.88 -27.33
N THR A 170 -19.59 -7.07 -28.37
CA THR A 170 -20.70 -8.03 -28.40
C THR A 170 -20.29 -9.37 -28.98
N ASP A 171 -19.10 -9.45 -29.59
CA ASP A 171 -18.60 -10.66 -30.19
C ASP A 171 -18.15 -11.68 -29.13
N ARG A 172 -18.57 -12.92 -29.36
CA ARG A 172 -18.14 -14.09 -28.58
C ARG A 172 -16.63 -14.30 -28.68
N ALA A 173 -16.00 -13.96 -29.81
CA ALA A 173 -14.56 -14.08 -29.99
C ALA A 173 -13.80 -13.21 -28.98
N THR A 174 -14.25 -11.98 -28.75
CA THR A 174 -13.68 -11.06 -27.76
C THR A 174 -13.73 -11.62 -26.34
N GLN A 175 -14.87 -12.21 -25.93
CA GLN A 175 -15.01 -12.80 -24.59
C GLN A 175 -14.11 -14.03 -24.40
N VAL A 176 -14.06 -14.91 -25.40
CA VAL A 176 -13.18 -16.09 -25.40
C VAL A 176 -11.71 -15.66 -25.33
N PHE A 177 -11.35 -14.61 -26.05
CA PHE A 177 -10.00 -14.07 -26.04
C PHE A 177 -9.58 -13.58 -24.64
N PHE A 178 -10.41 -12.78 -23.94
CA PHE A 178 -10.09 -12.34 -22.57
C PHE A 178 -9.91 -13.52 -21.60
N ALA A 179 -10.80 -14.50 -21.66
CA ALA A 179 -10.71 -15.70 -20.83
C ALA A 179 -9.43 -16.51 -21.15
N THR A 180 -9.03 -16.56 -22.42
CA THR A 180 -7.81 -17.25 -22.86
C THR A 180 -6.56 -16.55 -22.33
N VAL A 181 -6.46 -15.23 -22.49
CA VAL A 181 -5.32 -14.44 -21.98
C VAL A 181 -5.21 -14.54 -20.46
N GLN A 182 -6.34 -14.46 -19.75
CA GLN A 182 -6.37 -14.64 -18.29
C GLN A 182 -5.81 -16.00 -17.88
N ASN A 183 -6.25 -17.08 -18.52
CA ASN A 183 -5.78 -18.42 -18.20
C ASN A 183 -4.30 -18.63 -18.60
N GLN A 184 -3.83 -18.04 -19.70
CA GLN A 184 -2.43 -18.09 -20.08
C GLN A 184 -1.53 -17.40 -19.03
N LEU A 185 -1.89 -16.20 -18.60
CA LEU A 185 -1.15 -15.45 -17.60
C LEU A 185 -1.16 -16.14 -16.23
N LEU A 186 -2.30 -16.69 -15.80
CA LEU A 186 -2.37 -17.46 -14.56
C LEU A 186 -1.55 -18.75 -14.66
N TYR A 187 -1.67 -19.49 -15.75
CA TYR A 187 -0.94 -20.75 -15.95
C TYR A 187 0.58 -20.54 -15.99
N ALA A 188 1.05 -19.44 -16.60
CA ALA A 188 2.46 -19.07 -16.60
C ALA A 188 3.05 -19.06 -15.18
N VAL A 189 2.26 -18.56 -14.22
CA VAL A 189 2.70 -18.35 -12.84
C VAL A 189 2.38 -19.54 -11.93
N THR A 190 1.23 -20.19 -12.10
CA THR A 190 0.73 -21.21 -11.15
C THR A 190 0.78 -22.64 -11.69
N ARG A 191 1.06 -22.83 -12.99
CA ARG A 191 0.87 -24.10 -13.71
C ARG A 191 -0.58 -24.61 -13.73
N GLN A 192 -1.55 -23.74 -13.44
CA GLN A 192 -2.97 -24.06 -13.36
C GLN A 192 -3.81 -22.97 -14.05
N THR A 193 -4.88 -23.38 -14.74
CA THR A 193 -5.92 -22.43 -15.16
C THR A 193 -6.65 -21.84 -13.96
N ALA A 194 -7.40 -20.76 -14.15
CA ALA A 194 -8.18 -20.13 -13.08
C ALA A 194 -9.09 -21.13 -12.35
N ALA A 195 -9.78 -21.99 -13.11
CA ALA A 195 -10.70 -22.98 -12.58
C ALA A 195 -9.98 -24.08 -11.78
N GLU A 196 -8.84 -24.55 -12.28
CA GLU A 196 -8.01 -25.56 -11.60
C GLU A 196 -7.39 -25.00 -10.31
N LEU A 197 -6.92 -23.75 -10.34
CA LEU A 197 -6.33 -23.09 -9.19
C LEU A 197 -7.33 -22.96 -8.04
N ILE A 198 -8.54 -22.47 -8.32
CA ILE A 198 -9.60 -22.33 -7.32
C ILE A 198 -9.94 -23.72 -6.75
N MET A 199 -10.15 -24.71 -7.61
CA MET A 199 -10.47 -26.08 -7.17
C MET A 199 -9.37 -26.72 -6.31
N ALA A 200 -8.11 -26.40 -6.60
CA ALA A 200 -6.96 -26.93 -5.87
C ALA A 200 -6.75 -26.24 -4.52
N ARG A 201 -7.03 -24.93 -4.41
CA ARG A 201 -6.71 -24.12 -3.22
C ARG A 201 -7.91 -23.82 -2.32
N ALA A 202 -9.14 -23.91 -2.83
CA ALA A 202 -10.35 -23.71 -2.04
C ALA A 202 -10.51 -24.82 -0.99
N ASN A 203 -10.33 -24.44 0.28
CA ASN A 203 -10.32 -25.37 1.41
C ASN A 203 -11.30 -24.92 2.51
N PRO A 204 -12.42 -25.65 2.74
CA PRO A 204 -13.36 -25.34 3.83
C PRO A 204 -12.76 -25.42 5.23
N ASP A 205 -11.69 -26.19 5.42
CA ASP A 205 -11.07 -26.37 6.74
C ASP A 205 -10.08 -25.23 7.08
N ASP A 206 -9.75 -24.39 6.09
CA ASP A 206 -8.91 -23.20 6.29
C ASP A 206 -9.77 -22.02 6.81
N PRO A 207 -9.28 -21.23 7.80
CA PRO A 207 -10.05 -20.11 8.36
C PRO A 207 -10.52 -19.07 7.35
N HIS A 208 -9.82 -18.95 6.21
CA HIS A 208 -10.12 -17.99 5.16
C HIS A 208 -10.48 -18.68 3.84
N PHE A 209 -10.89 -19.95 3.88
CA PHE A 209 -11.26 -20.73 2.71
C PHE A 209 -10.10 -20.97 1.71
N GLY A 210 -8.85 -20.80 2.15
CA GLY A 210 -7.65 -20.84 1.32
C GLY A 210 -7.35 -19.52 0.58
N LEU A 211 -8.14 -18.47 0.80
CA LEU A 211 -7.92 -17.15 0.22
C LEU A 211 -6.76 -16.45 0.95
N ARG A 212 -5.94 -15.73 0.18
CA ARG A 212 -4.87 -14.86 0.66
C ARG A 212 -5.23 -13.37 0.63
N ALA A 213 -6.25 -13.00 -0.15
CA ALA A 213 -6.79 -11.65 -0.22
C ALA A 213 -8.31 -11.67 -0.42
N TRP A 214 -9.06 -10.80 0.24
CA TRP A 214 -10.50 -10.61 0.02
C TRP A 214 -10.93 -9.21 0.46
N SER A 215 -12.16 -8.82 0.09
CA SER A 215 -12.69 -7.49 0.41
C SER A 215 -13.63 -7.51 1.63
N GLY A 216 -13.36 -6.63 2.60
CA GLY A 216 -14.16 -6.49 3.82
C GLY A 216 -13.74 -7.44 4.95
N GLY A 217 -14.51 -7.44 6.04
CA GLY A 217 -14.15 -8.18 7.27
C GLY A 217 -14.37 -9.69 7.23
N ARG A 218 -14.95 -10.24 6.15
CA ARG A 218 -15.22 -11.69 6.02
C ARG A 218 -15.19 -12.13 4.57
N VAL A 219 -14.87 -13.41 4.35
CA VAL A 219 -14.93 -14.07 3.05
C VAL A 219 -16.38 -14.13 2.56
N ARG A 220 -16.61 -13.77 1.30
CA ARG A 220 -17.92 -13.83 0.65
C ARG A 220 -17.91 -14.80 -0.53
N LYS A 221 -19.09 -15.26 -0.92
CA LYS A 221 -19.31 -16.12 -2.10
C LYS A 221 -18.76 -15.56 -3.42
N GLN A 222 -18.64 -14.24 -3.55
CA GLN A 222 -18.02 -13.64 -4.74
C GLN A 222 -16.48 -13.76 -4.70
N ASP A 223 -15.87 -13.73 -3.52
CA ASP A 223 -14.41 -13.72 -3.36
C ASP A 223 -13.80 -15.09 -3.69
N ILE A 224 -14.55 -16.18 -3.44
CA ILE A 224 -14.09 -17.56 -3.68
C ILE A 224 -14.00 -17.93 -5.16
N LEU A 225 -14.66 -17.16 -6.05
CA LEU A 225 -14.67 -17.39 -7.50
C LEU A 225 -13.58 -16.60 -8.22
N ILE A 226 -12.82 -15.78 -7.49
CA ILE A 226 -11.74 -14.95 -8.03
C ILE A 226 -10.42 -15.69 -7.83
N ALA A 227 -9.85 -16.22 -8.92
CA ALA A 227 -8.59 -16.98 -8.90
C ALA A 227 -7.43 -16.20 -8.27
N LYS A 228 -7.37 -14.88 -8.49
CA LYS A 228 -6.33 -13.99 -7.92
C LYS A 228 -6.28 -14.06 -6.40
N ASN A 229 -7.43 -14.21 -5.74
CA ASN A 229 -7.51 -14.23 -4.28
C ASN A 229 -6.81 -15.44 -3.66
N TYR A 230 -6.48 -16.48 -4.44
CA TYR A 230 -5.73 -17.64 -4.00
C TYR A 230 -4.23 -17.57 -4.30
N LEU A 231 -3.76 -16.52 -4.99
CA LEU A 231 -2.35 -16.37 -5.36
C LEU A 231 -1.50 -15.92 -4.18
N SER A 232 -0.28 -16.45 -4.12
CA SER A 232 0.78 -15.99 -3.22
C SER A 232 1.32 -14.62 -3.63
N ILE A 233 2.07 -13.99 -2.72
CA ILE A 233 2.72 -12.69 -2.97
C ILE A 233 3.67 -12.78 -4.17
N ASP A 234 4.48 -13.84 -4.25
CA ASP A 234 5.43 -14.06 -5.34
C ASP A 234 4.73 -14.30 -6.69
N GLU A 235 3.63 -15.06 -6.68
CA GLU A 235 2.82 -15.28 -7.86
C GLU A 235 2.16 -13.97 -8.35
N ILE A 236 1.67 -13.14 -7.43
CA ILE A 236 1.12 -11.81 -7.76
C ILE A 236 2.21 -10.90 -8.33
N ASP A 237 3.41 -10.84 -7.73
CA ASP A 237 4.51 -10.02 -8.24
C ASP A 237 4.91 -10.45 -9.66
N THR A 238 5.04 -11.76 -9.89
CA THR A 238 5.38 -12.33 -11.21
C THR A 238 4.30 -12.00 -12.24
N LEU A 239 3.03 -12.20 -11.90
CA LEU A 239 1.90 -11.86 -12.76
C LEU A 239 1.92 -10.37 -13.12
N ASN A 240 2.17 -9.49 -12.15
CA ASN A 240 2.22 -8.04 -12.35
C ASN A 240 3.35 -7.62 -13.29
N ARG A 241 4.50 -8.32 -13.26
CA ARG A 241 5.62 -8.08 -14.17
C ARG A 241 5.27 -8.44 -15.61
N LEU A 242 4.71 -9.64 -15.84
CA LEU A 242 4.27 -10.06 -17.17
C LEU A 242 3.23 -9.10 -17.77
N VAL A 243 2.28 -8.69 -16.95
CA VAL A 243 1.26 -7.70 -17.30
C VAL A 243 1.88 -6.35 -17.66
N THR A 244 2.88 -5.89 -16.91
CA THR A 244 3.56 -4.62 -17.19
C THR A 244 4.26 -4.68 -18.55
N ILE A 245 4.99 -5.76 -18.85
CA ILE A 245 5.65 -5.94 -20.15
C ILE A 245 4.64 -5.87 -21.30
N PHE A 246 3.48 -6.51 -21.12
CA PHE A 246 2.39 -6.48 -22.08
C PHE A 246 1.87 -5.06 -22.32
N LEU A 247 1.56 -4.31 -21.26
CA LEU A 247 1.05 -2.94 -21.36
C LEU A 247 2.07 -1.98 -21.97
N GLU A 248 3.36 -2.07 -21.62
CA GLU A 248 4.40 -1.22 -22.19
C GLU A 248 4.59 -1.49 -23.69
N THR A 249 4.54 -2.76 -24.11
CA THR A 249 4.58 -3.15 -25.53
C THR A 249 3.40 -2.57 -26.30
N ALA A 250 2.23 -2.62 -25.68
CA ALA A 250 1.01 -2.11 -26.23
C ALA A 250 1.02 -0.58 -26.43
N GLU A 251 1.40 0.14 -25.38
CA GLU A 251 1.50 1.61 -25.39
C GLU A 251 2.53 2.10 -26.42
N LEU A 252 3.68 1.41 -26.56
CA LEU A 252 4.69 1.74 -27.55
C LEU A 252 4.17 1.61 -28.99
N ARG A 253 3.41 0.55 -29.29
CA ARG A 253 2.81 0.34 -30.62
C ARG A 253 1.75 1.39 -30.95
N ALA A 254 0.89 1.69 -29.97
CA ALA A 254 -0.11 2.75 -30.10
C ALA A 254 0.55 4.11 -30.33
N LYS A 255 1.62 4.43 -29.59
CA LYS A 255 2.42 5.65 -29.77
C LYS A 255 3.03 5.73 -31.17
N ASN A 256 3.47 4.60 -31.72
CA ASN A 256 4.02 4.48 -33.06
C ASN A 256 2.95 4.43 -34.17
N ARG A 257 1.66 4.62 -33.83
CA ARG A 257 0.52 4.61 -34.77
C ARG A 257 0.42 3.30 -35.57
N GLN A 258 0.89 2.20 -35.00
CA GLN A 258 0.74 0.89 -35.62
C GLN A 258 -0.66 0.36 -35.33
N GLU A 259 -1.35 -0.14 -36.35
CA GLU A 259 -2.60 -0.86 -36.17
C GLU A 259 -2.37 -2.12 -35.35
N ILE A 260 -3.26 -2.38 -34.39
CA ILE A 260 -3.12 -3.53 -33.50
C ILE A 260 -4.38 -4.40 -33.59
N PRO A 261 -4.35 -5.51 -34.35
CA PRO A 261 -5.49 -6.42 -34.43
C PRO A 261 -5.57 -7.35 -33.20
N MET A 262 -6.74 -7.91 -32.91
CA MET A 262 -6.95 -8.79 -31.75
C MET A 262 -6.02 -10.01 -31.75
N ARG A 263 -5.73 -10.58 -32.93
CA ARG A 263 -4.77 -11.70 -33.08
C ARG A 263 -3.36 -11.37 -32.60
N PHE A 264 -2.92 -10.13 -32.83
CA PHE A 264 -1.57 -9.70 -32.45
C PHE A 264 -1.40 -9.79 -30.93
N TRP A 265 -2.43 -9.40 -30.18
CA TRP A 265 -2.39 -9.45 -28.73
C TRP A 265 -2.26 -10.87 -28.19
N MET A 266 -2.92 -11.84 -28.82
CA MET A 266 -2.82 -13.24 -28.42
C MET A 266 -1.41 -13.80 -28.64
N GLU A 267 -0.84 -13.52 -29.82
CA GLU A 267 0.54 -13.90 -30.15
C GLU A 267 1.53 -13.21 -29.22
N ASN A 268 1.32 -11.93 -28.92
CA ASN A 268 2.22 -11.15 -28.07
C ASN A 268 2.20 -11.63 -26.62
N VAL A 269 1.03 -11.96 -26.04
CA VAL A 269 0.96 -12.58 -24.70
C VAL A 269 1.73 -13.89 -24.67
N GLY A 270 1.53 -14.76 -25.68
CA GLY A 270 2.25 -16.02 -25.77
C GLY A 270 3.77 -15.83 -25.90
N GLN A 271 4.20 -14.86 -26.70
CA GLN A 271 5.61 -14.48 -26.87
C GLN A 271 6.22 -13.92 -25.58
N ILE A 272 5.50 -13.06 -24.84
CA ILE A 272 6.00 -12.51 -23.57
C ILE A 272 6.17 -13.62 -22.55
N ILE A 273 5.20 -14.54 -22.43
CA ILE A 273 5.28 -15.68 -21.52
C ILE A 273 6.49 -16.55 -21.88
N SER A 274 6.58 -17.00 -23.13
CA SER A 274 7.64 -17.91 -23.58
C SER A 274 9.04 -17.30 -23.59
N SER A 275 9.18 -16.02 -23.95
CA SER A 275 10.48 -15.33 -23.97
C SER A 275 11.04 -15.02 -22.59
N ASN A 276 10.21 -15.10 -21.54
CA ASN A 276 10.61 -14.97 -20.14
C ASN A 276 10.66 -16.33 -19.43
N ASP A 277 10.83 -17.43 -20.18
CA ASP A 277 10.96 -18.81 -19.68
C ASP A 277 9.75 -19.35 -18.88
N PHE A 278 8.58 -18.72 -19.04
CA PHE A 278 7.34 -19.22 -18.46
C PHE A 278 6.63 -20.20 -19.40
N PRO A 279 5.92 -21.19 -18.84
CA PRO A 279 5.19 -22.15 -19.64
C PRO A 279 3.96 -21.52 -20.29
N LEU A 280 3.75 -21.84 -21.56
CA LEU A 280 2.52 -21.50 -22.24
C LEU A 280 1.47 -22.57 -22.01
N LEU A 281 0.23 -22.14 -21.74
CA LEU A 281 -0.92 -23.03 -21.66
C LEU A 281 -1.20 -23.66 -23.03
N ALA A 282 -0.98 -24.97 -23.16
CA ALA A 282 -1.16 -25.71 -24.42
C ALA A 282 -2.60 -26.21 -24.66
N THR A 283 -3.41 -26.33 -23.62
CA THR A 283 -4.79 -26.87 -23.67
C THR A 283 -5.75 -25.98 -22.87
N ALA A 284 -7.06 -26.18 -22.99
CA ALA A 284 -8.04 -25.39 -22.23
C ALA A 284 -8.07 -25.68 -20.70
N GLY A 285 -7.18 -26.54 -20.20
CA GLY A 285 -7.21 -27.07 -18.84
C GLY A 285 -8.15 -28.28 -18.71
N SER A 286 -8.14 -28.89 -17.53
CA SER A 286 -8.90 -30.09 -17.18
C SER A 286 -10.24 -29.80 -16.47
N VAL A 287 -10.43 -28.57 -15.97
CA VAL A 287 -11.61 -28.17 -15.20
C VAL A 287 -12.35 -27.05 -15.91
N SER A 288 -13.65 -27.23 -16.13
CA SER A 288 -14.52 -26.19 -16.69
C SER A 288 -14.96 -25.19 -15.63
N HIS A 289 -15.28 -23.96 -16.06
CA HIS A 289 -15.78 -22.91 -15.17
C HIS A 289 -17.04 -23.34 -14.40
N ALA A 290 -18.03 -23.92 -15.10
CA ALA A 290 -19.28 -24.37 -14.50
C ALA A 290 -19.07 -25.46 -13.43
N ARG A 291 -18.11 -26.37 -13.67
CA ARG A 291 -17.74 -27.39 -12.70
C ARG A 291 -17.08 -26.76 -11.47
N MET A 292 -16.12 -25.86 -11.68
CA MET A 292 -15.46 -25.12 -10.60
C MET A 292 -16.48 -24.34 -9.76
N GLU A 293 -17.40 -23.60 -10.37
CA GLU A 293 -18.41 -22.85 -9.63
C GLU A 293 -19.28 -23.76 -8.77
N THR A 294 -19.75 -24.88 -9.33
CA THR A 294 -20.64 -25.80 -8.61
C THR A 294 -19.93 -26.40 -7.40
N GLU A 295 -18.73 -26.95 -7.59
CA GLU A 295 -17.97 -27.61 -6.51
C GLU A 295 -17.45 -26.61 -5.47
N THR A 296 -16.96 -25.44 -5.89
CA THR A 296 -16.45 -24.41 -4.97
C THR A 296 -17.58 -23.78 -4.16
N ASN A 297 -18.75 -23.54 -4.76
CA ASN A 297 -19.92 -23.08 -4.02
C ASN A 297 -20.38 -24.09 -2.98
N ALA A 298 -20.39 -25.39 -3.32
CA ALA A 298 -20.72 -26.46 -2.37
C ALA A 298 -19.75 -26.47 -1.17
N ARG A 299 -18.44 -26.36 -1.44
CA ARG A 299 -17.41 -26.22 -0.41
C ARG A 299 -17.63 -24.99 0.48
N TYR A 300 -17.97 -23.85 -0.11
CA TYR A 300 -18.22 -22.61 0.64
C TYR A 300 -19.45 -22.69 1.53
N PHE A 301 -20.51 -23.39 1.11
CA PHE A 301 -21.66 -23.61 1.98
C PHE A 301 -21.29 -24.38 3.25
N ALA A 302 -20.44 -25.41 3.14
CA ALA A 302 -19.95 -26.14 4.30
C ALA A 302 -19.10 -25.23 5.23
N PHE A 303 -18.21 -24.42 4.66
CA PHE A 303 -17.40 -23.43 5.39
C PHE A 303 -18.27 -22.40 6.11
N ASP A 304 -19.26 -21.82 5.44
CA ASP A 304 -20.14 -20.80 6.02
C ASP A 304 -21.01 -21.35 7.14
N GLU A 305 -21.48 -22.59 7.04
CA GLU A 305 -22.21 -23.28 8.10
C GLU A 305 -21.34 -23.56 9.32
N GLN A 306 -20.13 -24.10 9.13
CA GLN A 306 -19.19 -24.32 10.23
C GLN A 306 -18.84 -23.01 10.95
N ARG A 307 -18.58 -21.95 10.19
CA ARG A 307 -18.32 -20.61 10.74
C ARG A 307 -19.49 -20.09 11.58
N LYS A 308 -20.72 -20.17 11.07
CA LYS A 308 -21.92 -19.74 11.82
C LYS A 308 -22.09 -20.53 13.12
N GLN A 309 -21.83 -21.84 13.10
CA GLN A 309 -21.89 -22.67 14.29
C GLN A 309 -20.83 -22.26 15.32
N GLN A 310 -19.60 -21.98 14.89
CA GLN A 310 -18.54 -21.47 15.77
C GLN A 310 -18.86 -20.09 16.35
N GLU A 311 -19.41 -19.18 15.54
CA GLU A 311 -19.83 -17.85 15.99
C GLU A 311 -20.96 -17.93 17.01
N ALA A 312 -21.94 -18.81 16.80
CA ALA A 312 -23.01 -19.07 17.76
C ALA A 312 -22.46 -19.61 19.09
N GLN A 313 -21.58 -20.61 19.04
CA GLN A 313 -20.92 -21.16 20.23
C GLN A 313 -20.07 -20.14 20.99
N ALA A 314 -19.36 -19.27 20.26
CA ALA A 314 -18.56 -18.20 20.86
C ALA A 314 -19.44 -17.12 21.52
N ALA A 315 -20.56 -16.77 20.90
CA ALA A 315 -21.55 -15.86 21.50
C ALA A 315 -22.15 -16.46 22.77
N ASP A 316 -22.59 -17.71 22.73
CA ASP A 316 -23.13 -18.43 23.89
C ASP A 316 -22.10 -18.50 25.05
N ALA A 317 -20.83 -18.75 24.74
CA ALA A 317 -19.75 -18.78 25.72
C ALA A 317 -19.44 -17.39 26.31
N ALA A 318 -19.49 -16.35 25.49
CA ALA A 318 -19.30 -14.96 25.93
C ALA A 318 -20.43 -14.53 26.87
N ASP A 319 -21.68 -14.82 26.51
CA ASP A 319 -22.87 -14.55 27.32
C ASP A 319 -22.79 -15.30 28.66
N ALA A 320 -22.40 -16.58 28.64
CA ALA A 320 -22.21 -17.38 29.85
C ALA A 320 -21.11 -16.80 30.77
N SER A 321 -20.00 -16.33 30.19
CA SER A 321 -18.91 -15.68 30.94
C SER A 321 -19.36 -14.35 31.56
N GLU A 322 -20.13 -13.55 30.82
CA GLU A 322 -20.68 -12.29 31.30
C GLU A 322 -21.68 -12.51 32.44
N LEU A 323 -22.59 -13.47 32.30
CA LEU A 323 -23.53 -13.88 33.35
C LEU A 323 -22.78 -14.36 34.60
N ALA A 324 -21.74 -15.19 34.46
CA ALA A 324 -20.91 -15.64 35.57
C ALA A 324 -20.15 -14.48 36.26
N ALA A 325 -19.69 -13.49 35.49
CA ALA A 325 -19.05 -12.29 36.04
C ALA A 325 -20.05 -11.42 36.82
N ILE A 326 -21.29 -11.28 36.33
CA ILE A 326 -22.38 -10.58 37.01
C ILE A 326 -22.75 -11.32 38.30
N GLU A 327 -22.91 -12.64 38.26
CA GLU A 327 -23.23 -13.46 39.43
C GLU A 327 -22.14 -13.33 40.50
N ASN A 328 -20.86 -13.38 40.11
CA ASN A 328 -19.74 -13.18 41.03
C ASN A 328 -19.70 -11.76 41.62
N LYS A 329 -20.05 -10.72 40.86
CA LYS A 329 -20.18 -9.35 41.39
C LYS A 329 -21.33 -9.24 42.40
N ILE A 330 -22.45 -9.91 42.16
CA ILE A 330 -23.59 -9.95 43.08
C ILE A 330 -23.23 -10.69 44.37
N LYS A 331 -22.59 -11.87 44.27
CA LYS A 331 -22.10 -12.63 45.43
C LYS A 331 -21.08 -11.85 46.27
N ARG A 332 -20.22 -11.04 45.64
CA ARG A 332 -19.29 -10.14 46.35
C ARG A 332 -19.97 -8.97 47.06
N ARG A 333 -21.11 -8.48 46.55
CA ARG A 333 -21.93 -7.43 47.21
C ARG A 333 -22.78 -7.95 48.38
N LEU A 334 -23.08 -9.24 48.41
CA LEU A 334 -23.92 -9.89 49.43
C LEU A 334 -23.11 -10.52 50.57
N LYS A 335 -21.77 -10.49 50.53
CA LYS A 335 -20.94 -10.80 51.70
C LYS A 335 -20.89 -9.57 52.61
N PRO A 336 -21.34 -9.67 53.88
CA PRO A 336 -21.40 -8.56 54.82
C PRO A 336 -20.02 -8.07 55.26
#